data_AF-A0A381Z0S4-F1
#
_entry.id   AF-A0A381Z0S4-F1
#
_cell.length_a   1.000
_cell.length_b   1.000
_cell.length_c   1.000
_cell.angle_alpha   90.00
_cell.angle_beta   90.00
_cell.angle_gamma   90.00
#
_symmetry.space_group_name_H-M   'P 1'
#
loop_
_entity.id
_entity.type
_entity.pdbx_description
1 polymer ?
#
loop_
_entity_poly.entity_id
_entity_poly.type
_entity_poly.pdbx_seq_one_letter_code
_entity_poly.pdbx_strand_id
1 'polypeptide(L)' 'YDEIEYWEFNWRKKGGSLRMIEISKREKFYQQEYCGCVYSLRDTNRWRKVNNKDRIIRGIKFYN' A
#
# COMPACT_ATOMS: atom_id res chain seq x y z
N TYR A 1 -25.23 19.23 14.67
CA TYR A 1 -24.23 18.14 14.66
C TYR A 1 -22.98 18.77 15.29
N ASP A 2 -23.12 19.26 16.51
CA ASP A 2 -22.22 20.32 17.04
C ASP A 2 -21.13 19.73 17.96
N GLU A 3 -21.23 18.43 18.24
CA GLU A 3 -20.31 17.65 19.07
C GLU A 3 -19.35 16.77 18.23
N ILE A 4 -19.40 16.86 16.90
CA ILE A 4 -18.51 16.10 16.01
C ILE A 4 -17.47 17.03 15.43
N GLU A 5 -16.25 16.91 15.95
CA GLU A 5 -15.08 17.56 15.37
C GLU A 5 -14.55 16.72 14.20
N TYR A 6 -14.68 17.25 12.98
CA TYR A 6 -14.11 16.62 11.80
C TYR A 6 -12.64 16.99 11.65
N TRP A 7 -11.79 15.99 11.46
CA TRP A 7 -10.39 16.24 11.22
C TRP A 7 -10.16 16.62 9.75
N GLU A 8 -10.05 17.93 9.48
CA GLU A 8 -9.87 18.46 8.12
C GLU A 8 -8.46 18.23 7.53
N PHE A 9 -7.55 17.63 8.31
CA PHE A 9 -6.16 17.54 7.91
C PHE A 9 -5.97 16.58 6.72
N ASN A 10 -5.51 17.13 5.60
CA ASN A 10 -5.26 16.35 4.39
C ASN A 10 -3.86 15.72 4.40
N TRP A 11 -3.79 14.49 4.89
CA TRP A 11 -2.57 13.67 4.96
C TRP A 11 -1.91 13.34 3.62
N ARG A 12 -2.57 13.61 2.48
CA ARG A 12 -1.98 13.41 1.14
C ARG A 12 -1.29 14.66 0.59
N LYS A 13 -1.64 15.86 1.07
CA LYS A 13 -1.07 17.13 0.61
C LYS A 13 0.03 17.60 1.56
N LYS A 14 0.72 18.71 1.22
CA LYS A 14 1.76 19.35 2.03
C LYS A 14 2.87 18.38 2.52
N GLY A 15 3.30 17.44 1.68
CA GLY A 15 4.37 16.51 1.99
C GLY A 15 3.96 15.24 2.75
N GLY A 16 2.67 15.07 3.09
CA GLY A 16 2.23 13.86 3.81
C GLY A 16 2.42 12.55 3.02
N SER A 17 2.36 12.59 1.68
CA SER A 17 2.72 11.44 0.84
C SER A 17 4.20 11.08 0.91
N LEU A 18 5.09 12.08 0.96
CA LEU A 18 6.52 11.88 1.14
C LEU A 18 6.80 11.27 2.51
N ARG A 19 6.16 11.84 3.56
CA ARG A 19 6.29 11.35 4.93
C ARG A 19 5.85 9.90 5.08
N MET A 20 4.78 9.49 4.39
CA MET A 20 4.36 8.09 4.35
C MET A 20 5.45 7.18 3.80
N ILE A 21 6.13 7.58 2.72
CA ILE A 21 7.24 6.80 2.13
C ILE A 21 8.45 6.76 3.08
N GLU A 22 8.82 7.89 3.68
CA GLU A 22 9.91 7.96 4.66
C GLU A 22 9.69 6.99 5.83
N ILE A 23 8.50 7.04 6.44
CA ILE A 23 8.13 6.15 7.54
C ILE A 23 8.12 4.70 7.06
N SER A 24 7.53 4.42 5.89
CA SER A 24 7.47 3.06 5.37
C SER A 24 8.84 2.43 5.18
N LYS A 25 9.82 3.20 4.68
CA LYS A 25 11.22 2.76 4.54
C LYS A 25 11.91 2.60 5.89
N ARG A 26 11.75 3.58 6.78
CA ARG A 26 12.37 3.56 8.12
C ARG A 26 11.91 2.36 8.95
N GLU A 27 10.60 2.09 8.95
CA GLU A 27 9.99 0.99 9.70
C GLU A 27 9.98 -0.34 8.93
N LYS A 28 10.47 -0.35 7.68
CA LYS A 28 10.50 -1.51 6.78
C LYS A 28 9.13 -2.18 6.68
N PHE A 29 8.11 -1.40 6.34
CA PHE A 29 6.76 -1.94 6.21
C PHE A 29 6.60 -2.88 5.01
N TYR A 30 5.68 -3.83 5.14
CA TYR A 30 5.33 -4.74 4.06
C TYR A 30 4.72 -3.95 2.89
N GLN A 31 5.33 -4.08 1.71
CA GLN A 31 4.88 -3.42 0.51
C GLN A 31 3.88 -4.32 -0.22
N GLN A 32 2.60 -4.18 0.16
CA GLN A 32 1.53 -4.97 -0.45
C GLN A 32 1.27 -4.53 -1.90
N GLU A 33 1.23 -5.51 -2.81
CA GLU A 33 1.07 -5.27 -4.25
C GLU A 33 -0.34 -5.63 -4.78
N TYR A 34 -1.33 -5.71 -3.88
CA TYR A 34 -2.74 -6.05 -4.12
C TYR A 34 -3.61 -5.37 -3.05
N CYS A 35 -4.93 -5.27 -3.22
CA CYS A 35 -5.79 -4.47 -2.32
C CYS A 35 -6.08 -5.11 -0.95
N GLY A 36 -5.47 -6.25 -0.62
CA GLY A 36 -5.74 -7.00 0.61
C GLY A 36 -6.73 -8.16 0.49
N CYS A 37 -7.52 -8.25 -0.60
CA CYS A 37 -8.45 -9.35 -0.79
C CYS A 37 -7.88 -10.49 -1.67
N VAL A 38 -8.46 -11.69 -1.54
CA VAL A 38 -8.05 -12.88 -2.30
C VAL A 38 -8.28 -12.72 -3.81
N TYR A 39 -9.34 -12.02 -4.22
CA TYR A 39 -9.66 -11.79 -5.62
C TYR A 39 -8.61 -10.92 -6.31
N SER A 40 -8.23 -9.80 -5.67
CA SER A 40 -7.15 -8.94 -6.18
C SER A 40 -5.84 -9.70 -6.26
N LEU A 41 -5.45 -10.47 -5.23
CA LEU A 41 -4.24 -11.29 -5.29
C LEU A 41 -4.25 -12.30 -6.44
N ARG A 42 -5.39 -12.97 -6.68
CA ARG A 42 -5.57 -13.92 -7.78
C ARG A 42 -5.40 -13.22 -9.12
N ASP A 43 -6.10 -12.13 -9.34
CA ASP A 43 -6.16 -11.46 -10.63
C ASP A 43 -4.85 -10.75 -10.96
N THR A 44 -4.21 -10.12 -9.96
CA THR A 44 -2.87 -9.54 -10.12
C THR A 44 -1.83 -10.63 -10.42
N ASN A 45 -1.92 -11.81 -9.81
CA ASN A 45 -1.02 -12.94 -10.13
C ASN A 45 -1.26 -13.54 -11.50
N ARG A 46 -2.52 -13.61 -11.96
CA ARG A 46 -2.86 -14.02 -13.34
C ARG A 46 -2.23 -13.06 -14.35
N TRP A 47 -2.40 -11.75 -14.13
CA TRP A 47 -1.78 -10.73 -14.97
C TRP A 47 -0.26 -10.83 -14.96
N ARG A 48 0.38 -10.98 -13.79
CA ARG A 48 1.84 -11.15 -13.69
C ARG A 48 2.33 -12.36 -14.48
N LYS A 49 1.66 -13.52 -14.37
CA LYS A 49 2.00 -14.74 -15.13
C LYS A 49 1.97 -14.52 -16.65
N VAL A 50 0.94 -13.84 -17.17
CA VAL A 50 0.82 -13.52 -18.61
C VAL A 50 1.93 -12.57 -19.08
N ASN A 51 2.44 -11.74 -18.17
CA ASN A 51 3.48 -10.75 -18.45
C ASN A 51 4.88 -11.22 -18.04
N ASN A 52 5.11 -12.53 -17.86
CA ASN A 52 6.40 -13.10 -17.42
C ASN A 52 6.96 -12.45 -16.14
N LYS A 53 6.09 -12.10 -15.20
CA LYS A 53 6.44 -11.62 -13.85
C LYS A 53 6.13 -12.69 -12.82
N ASP A 54 6.99 -12.79 -11.82
CA ASP A 54 6.80 -13.71 -10.70
C ASP A 54 5.53 -13.41 -9.91
N ARG A 55 4.95 -14.45 -9.29
CA ARG A 55 3.77 -14.27 -8.45
C ARG A 55 4.13 -13.47 -7.20
N ILE A 56 3.19 -12.65 -6.73
CA ILE A 56 3.27 -12.04 -5.40
C ILE A 56 3.26 -13.15 -4.36
N ILE A 57 4.32 -13.19 -3.56
CA ILE A 57 4.42 -13.97 -2.34
C ILE A 57 4.34 -12.99 -1.17
N ARG A 58 3.44 -13.28 -0.23
CA ARG A 58 3.23 -12.44 0.96
C ARG A 58 4.46 -12.49 1.85
N GLY A 59 4.79 -11.38 2.51
CA GLY A 59 5.92 -11.33 3.44
C GLY A 59 7.30 -11.38 2.79
N ILE A 60 7.43 -11.10 1.48
CA ILE A 60 8.74 -10.99 0.81
C ILE A 60 9.13 -9.54 0.57
N LYS A 61 8.21 -8.72 0.02
CA LYS A 61 8.52 -7.35 -0.40
C LYS A 61 8.29 -6.36 0.75
N PHE A 62 9.35 -5.70 1.18
CA PHE A 62 9.30 -4.64 2.19
C PHE A 62 9.96 -3.37 1.64
N TYR A 63 9.57 -2.21 2.16
CA TYR A 63 10.23 -0.95 1.84
C TYR A 63 11.67 -0.91 2.39
N ASN A 64 12.58 -0.36 1.59
CA ASN A 64 14.01 -0.15 1.90
C ASN A 64 14.41 1.31 1.69
#